data_AF-A0A3B0ZK62-F1
#
_entry.id   AF-A0A3B0ZK62-F1
#
_cell.length_a   1.000
_cell.length_b   1.000
_cell.length_c   1.000
_cell.angle_alpha   90.00
_cell.angle_beta   90.00
_cell.angle_gamma   90.00
#
_symmetry.space_group_name_H-M   'P 1'
#
loop_
_entity.id
_entity.type
_entity.pdbx_description
1 polymer ?
#
loop_
_entity_poly.entity_id
_entity_poly.type
_entity_poly.pdbx_seq_one_letter_code
_entity_poly.pdbx_strand_id
1 'polypeptide(L)'
;MIVSFSVENWMSFRNRVSFSMIASRERQHGGRVPKIGKYQTRVLPVAAIYGGNASGKTNFFKALSFAKGLVVKGTQPDSLIPIEHFRLDIEKGDQPSRFAFELLVEETIYEFSFAVTRKAVLEEKLVQITSTSEKVLYDRHDGGPNFDESLKNNQFLQFAFQGTRDNQLFLTNSVSQKVDIFKPVYNWFKDTLELVAPDSRFEPFEQFLDEEHPLFATMNEMLPQLDTGITHLGGEGIPFENIPLPEPLKIKLQEDVKEGMTVRLMTEPINERFVVTR
;
A
#
# COMPACT_ATOMS: atom_id res chain seq x y z
N MET A 1 4.04 -5.90 9.43
CA MET A 1 3.53 -4.75 10.21
C MET A 1 4.55 -3.62 10.17
N ILE A 2 4.11 -2.36 10.17
CA ILE A 2 5.01 -1.21 10.30
C ILE A 2 5.41 -1.03 11.77
N VAL A 3 6.71 -1.01 12.07
CA VAL A 3 7.26 -0.77 13.41
C VAL A 3 7.61 0.70 13.56
N SER A 4 8.30 1.27 12.57
CA SER A 4 8.61 2.69 12.52
C SER A 4 8.59 3.21 11.08
N PHE A 5 8.34 4.50 10.94
CA PHE A 5 8.44 5.21 9.66
C PHE A 5 9.03 6.59 9.88
N SER A 6 10.09 6.91 9.14
CA SER A 6 10.65 8.26 9.09
C SER A 6 10.53 8.85 7.69
N VAL A 7 10.28 10.16 7.64
CA VAL A 7 10.28 10.95 6.42
C VAL A 7 11.00 12.29 6.63
N GLU A 8 11.78 12.72 5.64
CA GLU A 8 12.45 14.02 5.60
C GLU A 8 12.29 14.68 4.24
N ASN A 9 12.23 16.01 4.21
CA ASN A 9 12.15 16.84 3.02
C ASN A 9 10.99 16.40 2.10
N TRP A 10 9.79 16.29 2.67
CA TRP A 10 8.58 15.84 1.98
C TRP A 10 7.41 16.76 2.28
N MET A 11 6.88 17.43 1.26
CA MET A 11 5.72 18.33 1.35
C MET A 11 5.79 19.33 2.53
N SER A 12 5.16 19.02 3.67
CA SER A 12 5.17 19.87 4.87
C SER A 12 6.26 19.52 5.89
N PHE A 13 7.00 18.43 5.70
CA PHE A 13 8.07 17.98 6.59
C PHE A 13 9.42 18.46 6.05
N ARG A 14 9.95 19.54 6.63
CA ARG A 14 11.29 20.05 6.33
C ARG A 14 12.37 19.11 6.87
N ASN A 15 12.29 18.83 8.17
CA ASN A 15 13.23 17.99 8.91
C ASN A 15 12.69 16.56 9.03
N ARG A 16 13.56 15.63 9.41
CA ARG A 16 13.18 14.25 9.71
C ARG A 16 12.12 14.20 10.81
N VAL A 17 11.00 13.55 10.51
CA VAL A 17 9.95 13.20 11.47
C VAL A 17 9.82 11.69 11.51
N SER A 18 9.57 11.14 12.70
CA SER A 18 9.45 9.69 12.91
C SER A 18 8.13 9.36 13.60
N PHE A 19 7.45 8.35 13.07
CA PHE A 19 6.33 7.65 13.67
C PHE A 19 6.81 6.29 14.18
N SER A 20 6.43 5.91 15.40
CA SER A 20 6.83 4.63 16.01
C SER A 20 5.64 3.92 16.63
N MET A 21 5.53 2.63 16.34
CA MET A 21 4.58 1.70 16.92
C MET A 21 5.21 0.92 18.09
N ILE A 22 6.43 1.23 18.51
CA ILE A 22 7.04 0.59 19.69
C ILE A 22 6.25 1.00 20.93
N ALA A 23 5.67 0.02 21.61
CA ALA A 23 4.85 0.25 22.78
C ALA A 23 5.71 0.68 23.97
N SER A 24 5.17 1.59 24.77
CA SER A 24 5.78 2.01 26.02
C SER A 24 5.68 0.91 27.09
N ARG A 25 6.12 1.21 28.32
CA ARG A 25 5.84 0.35 29.47
C ARG A 25 4.36 0.47 29.87
N GLU A 26 3.50 -0.24 29.14
CA GLU A 26 2.08 -0.29 29.47
C GLU A 26 1.82 -1.02 30.78
N ARG A 27 1.17 -0.31 31.73
CA ARG A 27 0.80 -0.83 33.06
C ARG A 27 -0.62 -1.38 33.09
N GLN A 28 -1.50 -0.89 32.22
CA GLN A 28 -2.90 -1.31 32.12
C GLN A 28 -3.12 -2.02 30.80
N HIS A 29 -3.88 -3.12 30.82
CA HIS A 29 -4.23 -3.90 29.63
C HIS A 29 -3.05 -4.37 28.77
N GLY A 30 -1.87 -4.56 29.36
CA GLY A 30 -0.66 -4.96 28.64
C GLY A 30 -0.78 -6.30 27.88
N GLY A 31 -1.72 -7.17 28.26
CA GLY A 31 -2.04 -8.39 27.52
C GLY A 31 -2.69 -8.15 26.14
N ARG A 32 -3.17 -6.94 25.85
CA ARG A 32 -3.68 -6.55 24.52
C ARG A 32 -2.60 -6.02 23.59
N VAL A 33 -1.38 -5.83 24.08
CA VAL A 33 -0.26 -5.33 23.29
C VAL A 33 0.57 -6.52 22.81
N PRO A 34 0.58 -6.80 21.50
CA PRO A 34 1.37 -7.89 20.95
C PRO A 34 2.86 -7.79 21.33
N LYS A 35 3.45 -8.93 21.68
CA LYS A 35 4.88 -9.06 21.95
C LYS A 35 5.55 -9.77 20.78
N ILE A 36 6.61 -9.17 20.25
CA ILE A 36 7.48 -9.80 19.27
C ILE A 36 8.53 -10.59 20.06
N GLY A 37 8.27 -11.88 20.26
CA GLY A 37 9.04 -12.74 21.18
C GLY A 37 10.55 -12.68 20.96
N LYS A 38 10.98 -12.75 19.69
CA LYS A 38 12.39 -12.71 19.27
C LYS A 38 13.14 -11.47 19.76
N TYR A 39 12.49 -10.31 19.81
CA TYR A 39 13.14 -9.02 20.11
C TYR A 39 12.85 -8.52 21.53
N GLN A 40 12.03 -9.22 22.31
CA GLN A 40 11.52 -8.75 23.60
C GLN A 40 10.81 -7.37 23.53
N THR A 41 10.39 -6.97 22.33
CA THR A 41 9.74 -5.69 22.06
C THR A 41 8.23 -5.89 22.00
N ARG A 42 7.48 -4.88 22.46
CA ARG A 42 6.03 -4.82 22.29
C ARG A 42 5.69 -3.76 21.27
N VAL A 43 4.68 -4.01 20.46
CA VAL A 43 4.24 -3.09 19.40
C VAL A 43 2.75 -2.79 19.52
N LEU A 44 2.37 -1.55 19.27
CA LEU A 44 0.99 -1.09 19.33
C LEU A 44 0.22 -1.63 18.11
N PRO A 45 -0.96 -2.26 18.29
CA PRO A 45 -1.73 -2.78 17.17
C PRO A 45 -2.49 -1.68 16.42
N VAL A 46 -2.74 -0.55 17.08
CA VAL A 46 -3.53 0.58 16.55
C VAL A 46 -2.87 1.88 16.99
N ALA A 47 -2.85 2.86 16.08
CA ALA A 47 -2.48 4.23 16.38
C ALA A 47 -3.47 5.19 15.70
N ALA A 48 -3.71 6.33 16.34
CA ALA A 48 -4.55 7.39 15.80
C ALA A 48 -3.75 8.70 15.77
N ILE A 49 -3.76 9.39 14.63
CA ILE A 49 -3.02 10.64 14.41
C ILE A 49 -4.02 11.79 14.30
N TYR A 50 -4.01 12.68 15.30
CA TYR A 50 -4.86 13.87 15.35
C TYR A 50 -4.03 15.15 15.25
N GLY A 51 -4.66 16.24 14.84
CA GLY A 51 -4.02 17.55 14.73
C GLY A 51 -4.90 18.54 13.98
N GLY A 52 -4.58 19.83 14.06
CA GLY A 52 -5.32 20.87 13.35
C GLY A 52 -5.23 20.77 11.83
N ASN A 53 -5.93 21.67 11.13
CA ASN A 53 -5.79 21.79 9.67
C ASN A 53 -4.34 22.14 9.30
N ALA A 54 -3.88 21.65 8.14
CA ALA A 54 -2.51 21.82 7.66
C ALA A 54 -1.39 21.28 8.58
N SER A 55 -1.70 20.48 9.60
CA SER A 55 -0.70 19.90 10.51
C SER A 55 0.15 18.76 9.92
N GLY A 56 0.02 18.47 8.63
CA GLY A 56 0.79 17.43 7.93
C GLY A 56 0.23 16.02 7.93
N LYS A 57 -0.94 15.75 8.54
CA LYS A 57 -1.57 14.40 8.58
C LYS A 57 -1.77 13.79 7.18
N THR A 58 -2.39 14.56 6.28
CA THR A 58 -2.59 14.13 4.88
C THR A 58 -1.26 13.92 4.17
N ASN A 59 -0.24 14.73 4.47
CA ASN A 59 1.08 14.60 3.86
C ASN A 59 1.84 13.37 4.37
N PHE A 60 1.62 12.96 5.63
CA PHE A 60 2.10 11.69 6.17
C PHE A 60 1.50 10.50 5.41
N PHE A 61 0.18 10.50 5.19
CA PHE A 61 -0.50 9.49 4.36
C PHE A 61 0.05 9.49 2.92
N LYS A 62 0.22 10.67 2.31
CA LYS A 62 0.80 10.80 0.96
C LYS A 62 2.23 10.29 0.89
N ALA A 63 3.04 10.42 1.95
CA ALA A 63 4.39 9.86 2.00
C ALA A 63 4.38 8.33 1.95
N LEU A 64 3.50 7.67 2.72
CA LEU A 64 3.32 6.22 2.66
C LEU A 64 2.84 5.77 1.28
N SER A 65 1.87 6.49 0.71
CA SER A 65 1.35 6.23 -0.64
C SER A 65 2.42 6.34 -1.72
N PHE A 66 3.22 7.41 -1.67
CA PHE A 66 4.36 7.60 -2.56
C PHE A 66 5.37 6.46 -2.43
N ALA A 67 5.78 6.10 -1.21
CA ALA A 67 6.74 5.03 -0.99
C ALA A 67 6.22 3.67 -1.47
N LYS A 68 4.96 3.31 -1.18
CA LYS A 68 4.31 2.10 -1.72
C LYS A 68 4.33 2.12 -3.25
N GLY A 69 3.95 3.24 -3.86
CA GLY A 69 3.96 3.40 -5.31
C GLY A 69 5.34 3.20 -5.92
N LEU A 70 6.36 3.85 -5.37
CA LEU A 70 7.74 3.75 -5.86
C LEU A 70 8.30 2.33 -5.71
N VAL A 71 8.03 1.65 -4.58
CA VAL A 71 8.48 0.27 -4.35
C VAL A 71 7.75 -0.71 -5.27
N VAL A 72 6.42 -0.64 -5.34
CA VAL A 72 5.60 -1.68 -5.99
C VAL A 72 5.49 -1.48 -7.49
N LYS A 73 5.25 -0.24 -7.94
CA LYS A 73 5.05 0.10 -9.36
C LYS A 73 6.34 0.54 -10.04
N GLY A 74 7.31 1.04 -9.28
CA GLY A 74 8.55 1.59 -9.84
C GLY A 74 8.33 2.86 -10.65
N THR A 75 9.27 3.13 -11.54
CA THR A 75 9.26 4.27 -12.47
C THR A 75 9.30 3.79 -13.91
N GLN A 76 8.99 4.68 -14.85
CA GLN A 76 9.17 4.42 -16.28
C GLN A 76 10.59 4.83 -16.71
N PRO A 77 11.14 4.24 -17.81
CA PRO A 77 12.40 4.71 -18.38
C PRO A 77 12.33 6.22 -18.63
N ASP A 78 13.43 6.93 -18.34
CA ASP A 78 13.60 8.38 -18.54
C ASP A 78 12.56 9.29 -17.87
N SER A 79 11.67 8.73 -17.05
CA SER A 79 10.68 9.49 -16.29
C SER A 79 11.28 10.06 -15.01
N LEU A 80 10.76 11.21 -14.60
CA LEU A 80 11.08 11.79 -13.30
C LEU A 80 10.39 11.00 -12.18
N ILE A 81 11.06 10.88 -11.04
CA ILE A 81 10.44 10.40 -9.80
C ILE A 81 9.46 11.49 -9.35
N PRO A 82 8.16 11.18 -9.12
CA PRO A 82 7.13 12.17 -8.78
C PRO A 82 7.19 12.58 -7.30
N ILE A 83 8.37 13.01 -6.85
CA ILE A 83 8.63 13.46 -5.49
C ILE A 83 8.22 14.94 -5.30
N GLU A 84 7.66 15.25 -4.13
CA GLU A 84 7.32 16.61 -3.70
C GLU A 84 8.15 17.01 -2.47
N HIS A 85 9.19 17.82 -2.71
CA HIS A 85 10.05 18.36 -1.66
C HIS A 85 9.34 19.41 -0.79
N PHE A 86 9.96 19.75 0.35
CA PHE A 86 9.52 20.89 1.15
C PHE A 86 9.76 22.20 0.40
N ARG A 87 8.69 22.93 0.08
CA ARG A 87 8.75 24.08 -0.85
C ARG A 87 9.12 25.43 -0.21
N LEU A 88 9.02 25.56 1.11
CA LEU A 88 9.27 26.84 1.81
C LEU A 88 10.74 27.04 2.17
N ASP A 89 11.63 26.17 1.69
CA ASP A 89 13.07 26.28 1.85
C ASP A 89 13.72 26.03 0.50
N ILE A 90 14.31 27.08 -0.08
CA ILE A 90 14.89 27.03 -1.43
C ILE A 90 16.05 26.03 -1.46
N GLU A 91 16.83 25.92 -0.38
CA GLU A 91 17.96 24.99 -0.29
C GLU A 91 17.51 23.52 -0.25
N LYS A 92 16.27 23.26 0.21
CA LYS A 92 15.70 21.90 0.25
C LYS A 92 15.20 21.42 -1.11
N GLY A 93 15.04 22.32 -2.09
CA GLY A 93 14.62 21.97 -3.45
C GLY A 93 15.60 21.03 -4.17
N ASP A 94 16.91 21.18 -3.88
CA ASP A 94 17.97 20.36 -4.46
C ASP A 94 18.40 19.18 -3.55
N GLN A 95 17.90 19.13 -2.31
CA GLN A 95 18.20 18.04 -1.37
C GLN A 95 17.28 16.83 -1.61
N PRO A 96 17.77 15.59 -1.39
CA PRO A 96 16.92 14.41 -1.53
C PRO A 96 15.84 14.37 -0.46
N SER A 97 14.69 13.77 -0.79
CA SER A 97 13.70 13.32 0.18
C SER A 97 14.11 11.94 0.68
N ARG A 98 14.04 11.73 1.99
CA ARG A 98 14.51 10.50 2.65
C ARG A 98 13.34 9.77 3.29
N PHE A 99 13.28 8.47 3.09
CA PHE A 99 12.27 7.58 3.65
C PHE A 99 12.98 6.41 4.34
N ALA A 100 12.54 6.05 5.53
CA ALA A 100 13.05 4.88 6.25
C ALA A 100 11.90 4.15 6.95
N PHE A 101 11.89 2.83 6.85
CA PHE A 101 10.86 1.96 7.36
C PHE A 101 11.50 0.86 8.19
N GLU A 102 11.04 0.65 9.41
CA GLU A 102 11.24 -0.61 10.11
C GLU A 102 9.97 -1.45 9.96
N LEU A 103 10.14 -2.63 9.38
CA LEU A 103 9.05 -3.52 8.99
C LEU A 103 9.21 -4.85 9.69
N LEU A 104 8.21 -5.26 10.45
CA LEU A 104 8.09 -6.64 10.91
C LEU A 104 7.47 -7.47 9.79
N VAL A 105 8.28 -8.28 9.12
CA VAL A 105 7.85 -9.22 8.09
C VAL A 105 8.01 -10.62 8.67
N GLU A 106 6.88 -11.33 8.80
CA GLU A 106 6.81 -12.58 9.56
C GLU A 106 7.37 -12.37 10.98
N GLU A 107 8.48 -13.01 11.34
CA GLU A 107 9.16 -12.87 12.63
C GLU A 107 10.49 -12.10 12.55
N THR A 108 10.74 -11.39 11.44
CA THR A 108 12.00 -10.67 11.21
C THR A 108 11.74 -9.19 10.97
N ILE A 109 12.50 -8.34 11.66
CA ILE A 109 12.48 -6.90 11.45
C ILE A 109 13.48 -6.57 10.33
N TYR A 110 13.04 -5.79 9.36
CA TYR A 110 13.88 -5.22 8.31
C TYR A 110 13.85 -3.70 8.41
N GLU A 111 15.00 -3.05 8.29
CA GLU A 111 15.08 -1.62 7.99
C GLU A 111 15.27 -1.46 6.49
N PHE A 112 14.32 -0.80 5.83
CA PHE A 112 14.42 -0.42 4.43
C PHE A 112 14.41 1.10 4.32
N SER A 113 15.44 1.68 3.70
CA SER A 113 15.55 3.13 3.53
C SER A 113 16.03 3.51 2.13
N PHE A 114 15.62 4.68 1.68
CA PHE A 114 16.06 5.25 0.41
C PHE A 114 16.01 6.79 0.43
N ALA A 115 16.86 7.39 -0.41
CA ALA A 115 16.91 8.83 -0.64
C ALA A 115 16.76 9.12 -2.13
N VAL A 116 15.82 9.99 -2.50
CA VAL A 116 15.47 10.27 -3.89
C VAL A 116 15.42 11.77 -4.18
N THR A 117 15.84 12.11 -5.39
CA THR A 117 15.54 13.40 -6.03
C THR A 117 14.48 13.19 -7.11
N ARG A 118 14.09 14.25 -7.81
CA ARG A 118 13.24 14.11 -9.02
C ARG A 118 13.88 13.27 -10.13
N LYS A 119 15.20 13.10 -10.13
CA LYS A 119 15.94 12.45 -11.22
C LYS A 119 16.37 11.03 -10.89
N ALA A 120 16.77 10.77 -9.65
CA ALA A 120 17.43 9.53 -9.29
C ALA A 120 17.24 9.13 -7.82
N VAL A 121 17.36 7.83 -7.57
CA VAL A 121 17.65 7.20 -6.28
C VAL A 121 19.13 7.39 -5.99
N LEU A 122 19.44 8.18 -4.97
CA LEU A 122 20.81 8.47 -4.57
C LEU A 122 21.34 7.44 -3.57
N GLU A 123 20.47 7.00 -2.66
CA GLU A 123 20.78 6.02 -1.63
C GLU A 123 19.66 5.01 -1.54
N GLU A 124 20.01 3.76 -1.29
CA GLU A 124 19.08 2.69 -0.95
C GLU A 124 19.77 1.71 -0.03
N LYS A 125 19.11 1.25 1.02
CA LYS A 125 19.69 0.33 1.99
C LYS A 125 18.64 -0.62 2.52
N LEU A 126 19.01 -1.90 2.62
CA LEU A 126 18.22 -2.92 3.27
C LEU A 126 19.03 -3.62 4.35
N VAL A 127 18.52 -3.58 5.58
CA VAL A 127 19.12 -4.20 6.75
C VAL A 127 18.16 -5.22 7.31
N GLN A 128 18.67 -6.40 7.65
CA GLN A 128 17.98 -7.38 8.45
C GLN A 128 18.38 -7.18 9.92
N ILE A 129 17.41 -6.84 10.77
CA ILE A 129 17.61 -6.62 12.20
C ILE A 129 17.26 -7.93 12.92
N THR A 130 18.21 -8.46 13.68
CA THR A 130 18.00 -9.59 14.59
C THR A 130 17.91 -9.12 16.04
N SER A 131 17.63 -10.02 16.97
CA SER A 131 17.58 -9.68 18.40
C SER A 131 18.93 -9.27 18.98
N THR A 132 20.03 -9.56 18.30
CA THR A 132 21.41 -9.42 18.81
C THR A 132 22.32 -8.60 17.91
N SER A 133 21.96 -8.42 16.64
CA SER A 133 22.79 -7.73 15.64
C SER A 133 21.97 -7.22 14.47
N GLU A 134 22.57 -6.32 13.70
CA GLU A 134 22.07 -5.84 12.42
C GLU A 134 22.96 -6.37 11.30
N LYS A 135 22.35 -6.78 10.20
CA LYS A 135 23.04 -7.26 9.01
C LYS A 135 22.59 -6.44 7.80
N VAL A 136 23.47 -5.58 7.29
CA VAL A 136 23.22 -4.84 6.05
C VAL A 136 23.25 -5.83 4.89
N LEU A 137 22.11 -6.14 4.29
CA LEU A 137 22.01 -7.08 3.17
C LEU A 137 22.57 -6.46 1.89
N TYR A 138 22.17 -5.22 1.64
CA TYR A 138 22.79 -4.39 0.62
C TYR A 138 22.65 -2.91 0.95
N ASP A 139 23.51 -2.12 0.35
CA ASP A 139 23.38 -0.68 0.24
C ASP A 139 23.88 -0.18 -1.12
N ARG A 140 23.35 0.95 -1.56
CA ARG A 140 23.74 1.66 -2.78
C ARG A 140 24.31 3.01 -2.36
N HIS A 141 25.61 3.20 -2.59
CA HIS A 141 26.31 4.47 -2.47
C HIS A 141 27.28 4.61 -3.65
N ASP A 142 27.55 5.84 -4.10
CA ASP A 142 28.58 6.15 -5.10
C ASP A 142 28.49 5.37 -6.44
N GLY A 143 27.28 5.01 -6.87
CA GLY A 143 27.03 4.40 -8.18
C GLY A 143 27.22 2.89 -8.28
N GLY A 144 27.50 2.19 -7.16
CA GLY A 144 27.61 0.73 -7.13
C GLY A 144 26.82 0.08 -5.99
N PRO A 145 26.56 -1.24 -6.05
CA PRO A 145 26.01 -1.97 -4.92
C PRO A 145 27.14 -2.40 -3.99
N ASN A 146 26.90 -2.23 -2.70
CA ASN A 146 27.62 -2.96 -1.67
C ASN A 146 26.70 -4.07 -1.15
N PHE A 147 27.11 -5.32 -1.33
CA PHE A 147 26.38 -6.49 -0.84
C PHE A 147 27.06 -7.07 0.39
N ASP A 148 26.26 -7.63 1.30
CA ASP A 148 26.76 -8.50 2.37
C ASP A 148 27.65 -9.61 1.83
N GLU A 149 28.63 -10.07 2.61
CA GLU A 149 29.55 -11.14 2.21
C GLU A 149 28.85 -12.42 1.74
N SER A 150 27.71 -12.77 2.34
CA SER A 150 26.90 -13.93 1.92
C SER A 150 26.22 -13.75 0.56
N LEU A 151 26.13 -12.52 0.06
CA LEU A 151 25.47 -12.15 -1.19
C LEU A 151 26.45 -11.69 -2.28
N LYS A 152 27.70 -11.33 -1.93
CA LYS A 152 28.71 -10.81 -2.87
C LYS A 152 28.94 -11.69 -4.10
N ASN A 153 28.95 -13.01 -3.92
CA ASN A 153 29.21 -13.99 -4.99
C ASN A 153 27.96 -14.34 -5.82
N ASN A 154 26.81 -13.74 -5.54
CA ASN A 154 25.59 -13.99 -6.29
C ASN A 154 25.59 -13.17 -7.60
N GLN A 155 25.94 -13.82 -8.70
CA GLN A 155 26.00 -13.19 -10.02
C GLN A 155 24.64 -12.60 -10.45
N PHE A 156 23.52 -13.25 -10.10
CA PHE A 156 22.19 -12.73 -10.43
C PHE A 156 21.90 -11.41 -9.74
N LEU A 157 22.33 -11.22 -8.49
CA LEU A 157 22.20 -9.94 -7.79
C LEU A 157 23.03 -8.84 -8.46
N GLN A 158 24.25 -9.16 -8.88
CA GLN A 158 25.10 -8.22 -9.60
C GLN A 158 24.47 -7.80 -10.94
N PHE A 159 23.97 -8.76 -11.72
CA PHE A 159 23.27 -8.46 -12.98
C PHE A 159 21.97 -7.67 -12.76
N ALA A 160 21.18 -8.05 -11.75
CA ALA A 160 19.97 -7.29 -11.40
C ALA A 160 20.33 -5.85 -11.02
N PHE A 161 21.40 -5.62 -10.28
CA PHE A 161 21.83 -4.26 -9.94
C PHE A 161 22.29 -3.49 -11.17
N GLN A 162 23.11 -4.10 -12.04
CA GLN A 162 23.55 -3.48 -13.31
C GLN A 162 22.36 -3.07 -14.20
N GLY A 163 21.29 -3.86 -14.21
CA GLY A 163 20.05 -3.53 -14.92
C GLY A 163 19.14 -2.54 -14.19
N THR A 164 19.52 -2.06 -13.00
CA THR A 164 18.72 -1.12 -12.21
C THR A 164 19.02 0.31 -12.65
N ARG A 165 18.01 0.99 -13.20
CA ARG A 165 18.11 2.39 -13.62
C ARG A 165 18.30 3.31 -12.42
N ASP A 166 18.87 4.49 -12.67
CA ASP A 166 19.06 5.50 -11.62
C ASP A 166 17.76 5.98 -10.99
N ASN A 167 16.67 6.02 -11.74
CA ASN A 167 15.36 6.42 -11.24
C ASN A 167 14.54 5.27 -10.63
N GLN A 168 15.14 4.09 -10.42
CA GLN A 168 14.46 2.87 -9.98
C GLN A 168 15.10 2.33 -8.70
N LEU A 169 14.26 1.94 -7.73
CA LEU A 169 14.75 1.23 -6.54
C LEU A 169 15.24 -0.18 -6.94
N PHE A 170 16.39 -0.58 -6.40
CA PHE A 170 16.95 -1.90 -6.57
C PHE A 170 16.05 -2.98 -5.99
N LEU A 171 15.38 -2.75 -4.86
CA LEU A 171 14.36 -3.65 -4.32
C LEU A 171 13.31 -4.02 -5.38
N THR A 172 12.75 -3.02 -6.06
CA THR A 172 11.74 -3.23 -7.11
C THR A 172 12.29 -4.00 -8.31
N ASN A 173 13.49 -3.63 -8.77
CA ASN A 173 14.08 -4.27 -9.94
C ASN A 173 14.50 -5.72 -9.63
N SER A 174 15.07 -5.98 -8.45
CA SER A 174 15.49 -7.31 -8.02
C SER A 174 14.32 -8.31 -8.05
N VAL A 175 13.14 -7.91 -7.56
CA VAL A 175 11.93 -8.76 -7.59
C VAL A 175 11.41 -8.92 -9.02
N SER A 176 11.43 -7.87 -9.84
CA SER A 176 11.06 -7.95 -11.27
C SER A 176 11.95 -8.92 -12.04
N GLN A 177 13.23 -9.02 -11.66
CA GLN A 177 14.22 -9.94 -12.22
C GLN A 177 14.20 -11.32 -11.53
N LYS A 178 13.16 -11.64 -10.75
CA LYS A 178 12.96 -12.92 -10.03
C LYS A 178 14.03 -13.22 -8.98
N VAL A 179 14.65 -12.21 -8.39
CA VAL A 179 15.50 -12.38 -7.21
C VAL A 179 14.61 -12.38 -5.97
N ASP A 180 14.28 -13.58 -5.49
CA ASP A 180 13.31 -13.76 -4.40
C ASP A 180 13.86 -13.39 -3.00
N ILE A 181 15.17 -13.18 -2.85
CA ILE A 181 15.83 -12.93 -1.54
C ILE A 181 15.23 -11.71 -0.82
N PHE A 182 14.85 -10.66 -1.54
CA PHE A 182 14.29 -9.43 -0.98
C PHE A 182 12.76 -9.33 -1.12
N LYS A 183 12.14 -10.36 -1.70
CA LYS A 183 10.70 -10.41 -1.95
C LYS A 183 9.84 -10.29 -0.70
N PRO A 184 10.22 -10.81 0.50
CA PRO A 184 9.41 -10.59 1.70
C PRO A 184 9.19 -9.10 2.02
N VAL A 185 10.22 -8.27 1.84
CA VAL A 185 10.14 -6.81 2.08
C VAL A 185 9.28 -6.15 1.01
N TYR A 186 9.46 -6.50 -0.27
CA TYR A 186 8.62 -6.01 -1.36
C TYR A 186 7.14 -6.38 -1.17
N ASN A 187 6.86 -7.65 -0.84
CA ASN A 187 5.50 -8.15 -0.60
C ASN A 187 4.86 -7.44 0.60
N TRP A 188 5.62 -7.03 1.61
CA TRP A 188 5.07 -6.22 2.68
C TRP A 188 4.46 -4.90 2.16
N PHE A 189 5.18 -4.17 1.29
CA PHE A 189 4.63 -2.96 0.67
C PHE A 189 3.46 -3.26 -0.27
N LYS A 190 3.54 -4.36 -1.03
CA LYS A 190 2.51 -4.72 -2.02
C LYS A 190 1.22 -5.19 -1.36
N ASP A 191 1.34 -6.18 -0.47
CA ASP A 191 0.23 -7.02 -0.01
C ASP A 191 -0.16 -6.72 1.45
N THR A 192 0.70 -6.08 2.25
CA THR A 192 0.40 -5.77 3.67
C THR A 192 0.08 -4.30 3.93
N LEU A 193 0.78 -3.36 3.28
CA LEU A 193 0.51 -1.93 3.45
C LEU A 193 -0.72 -1.52 2.64
N GLU A 194 -1.90 -1.59 3.24
CA GLU A 194 -3.14 -1.14 2.59
C GLU A 194 -3.46 0.32 2.94
N LEU A 195 -3.76 1.12 1.92
CA LEU A 195 -3.95 2.57 2.06
C LEU A 195 -5.36 2.93 1.60
N VAL A 196 -6.24 3.15 2.57
CA VAL A 196 -7.62 3.56 2.34
C VAL A 196 -7.72 5.08 2.47
N ALA A 197 -7.93 5.75 1.34
CA ALA A 197 -8.16 7.19 1.24
C ALA A 197 -9.68 7.48 1.09
N PRO A 198 -10.13 8.73 1.32
CA PRO A 198 -11.56 9.08 1.17
C PRO A 198 -12.11 8.86 -0.25
N ASP A 199 -11.25 8.89 -1.25
CA ASP A 199 -11.55 8.64 -2.66
C ASP A 199 -11.33 7.18 -3.08
N SER A 200 -10.82 6.32 -2.17
CA SER A 200 -10.71 4.88 -2.44
C SER A 200 -12.09 4.32 -2.77
N ARG A 201 -12.17 3.63 -3.91
CA ARG A 201 -13.34 2.84 -4.30
C ARG A 201 -13.02 1.40 -3.94
N PHE A 202 -13.87 0.81 -3.12
CA PHE A 202 -13.90 -0.64 -3.00
C PHE A 202 -14.45 -1.23 -4.31
N GLU A 203 -14.19 -2.51 -4.54
CA GLU A 203 -14.78 -3.31 -5.63
C GLU A 203 -16.28 -3.00 -5.85
N PRO A 204 -16.83 -3.27 -7.05
CA PRO A 204 -18.23 -2.98 -7.38
C PRO A 204 -19.17 -3.49 -6.28
N PHE A 205 -19.99 -2.59 -5.73
CA PHE A 205 -20.88 -2.88 -4.60
C PHE A 205 -21.84 -4.04 -4.89
N GLU A 206 -22.15 -4.25 -6.17
CA GLU A 206 -23.09 -5.26 -6.64
C GLU A 206 -22.65 -6.70 -6.33
N GLN A 207 -21.35 -6.96 -6.12
CA GLN A 207 -20.88 -8.29 -5.67
C GLN A 207 -21.39 -8.66 -4.27
N PHE A 208 -21.86 -7.68 -3.48
CA PHE A 208 -22.48 -7.90 -2.18
C PHE A 208 -23.98 -8.14 -2.28
N LEU A 209 -24.54 -8.11 -3.50
CA LEU A 209 -25.94 -8.46 -3.80
C LEU A 209 -26.05 -9.85 -4.44
N ASP A 210 -24.94 -10.38 -4.94
CA ASP A 210 -24.86 -11.70 -5.57
C ASP A 210 -24.73 -12.79 -4.50
N GLU A 211 -25.79 -13.56 -4.29
CA GLU A 211 -25.84 -14.63 -3.28
C GLU A 211 -24.79 -15.72 -3.49
N GLU A 212 -24.30 -15.92 -4.72
CA GLU A 212 -23.26 -16.91 -5.03
C GLU A 212 -21.86 -16.41 -4.66
N HIS A 213 -21.69 -15.09 -4.47
CA HIS A 213 -20.40 -14.50 -4.20
C HIS A 213 -19.99 -14.69 -2.71
N PRO A 214 -18.77 -15.16 -2.38
CA PRO A 214 -18.36 -15.40 -1.00
C PRO A 214 -18.45 -14.17 -0.07
N LEU A 215 -18.31 -12.96 -0.62
CA LEU A 215 -18.44 -11.73 0.15
C LEU A 215 -19.88 -11.37 0.53
N PHE A 216 -20.89 -11.92 -0.16
CA PHE A 216 -22.30 -11.68 0.15
C PHE A 216 -22.63 -12.16 1.56
N ALA A 217 -22.30 -13.41 1.86
CA ALA A 217 -22.54 -14.01 3.17
C ALA A 217 -21.78 -13.25 4.26
N THR A 218 -20.51 -12.91 4.00
CA THR A 218 -19.66 -12.18 4.96
C THR A 218 -20.22 -10.79 5.27
N MET A 219 -20.65 -10.04 4.25
CA MET A 219 -21.22 -8.69 4.47
C MET A 219 -22.55 -8.74 5.21
N ASN A 220 -23.42 -9.69 4.87
CA ASN A 220 -24.70 -9.88 5.53
C ASN A 220 -24.57 -10.35 6.98
N GLU A 221 -23.47 -11.02 7.33
CA GLU A 221 -23.13 -11.34 8.72
C GLU A 221 -22.59 -10.11 9.48
N MET A 222 -21.70 -9.33 8.85
CA MET A 222 -20.95 -8.27 9.52
C MET A 222 -21.73 -6.95 9.66
N LEU A 223 -22.47 -6.51 8.63
CA LEU A 223 -23.15 -5.22 8.63
C LEU A 223 -24.15 -5.03 9.79
N PRO A 224 -24.97 -6.04 10.15
CA PRO A 224 -25.86 -5.93 11.31
C PRO A 224 -25.11 -5.74 12.63
N GLN A 225 -23.86 -6.20 12.73
CA GLN A 225 -23.04 -6.10 13.95
C GLN A 225 -22.40 -4.70 14.11
N LEU A 226 -22.40 -3.88 13.05
CA LEU A 226 -21.79 -2.55 13.05
C LEU A 226 -22.73 -1.43 13.51
N ASP A 227 -23.95 -1.77 13.93
CA ASP A 227 -24.98 -0.83 14.42
C ASP A 227 -25.25 0.34 13.44
N THR A 228 -25.22 0.05 12.15
CA THR A 228 -25.48 1.03 11.08
C THR A 228 -26.97 1.20 10.78
N GLY A 229 -27.82 0.34 11.34
CA GLY A 229 -29.24 0.19 10.98
C GLY A 229 -29.49 -0.67 9.73
N ILE A 230 -28.45 -1.15 9.05
CA ILE A 230 -28.55 -2.06 7.90
C ILE A 230 -28.64 -3.51 8.42
N THR A 231 -29.74 -4.19 8.11
CA THR A 231 -29.98 -5.58 8.52
C THR A 231 -29.64 -6.60 7.44
N HIS A 232 -29.67 -6.20 6.17
CA HIS A 232 -29.45 -7.08 5.03
C HIS A 232 -29.06 -6.29 3.79
N LEU A 233 -28.20 -6.87 2.96
CA LEU A 233 -27.90 -6.46 1.59
C LEU A 233 -28.31 -7.58 0.64
N GLY A 234 -29.09 -7.25 -0.37
CA GLY A 234 -29.54 -8.18 -1.40
C GLY A 234 -30.20 -7.46 -2.56
N GLY A 235 -30.34 -8.17 -3.68
CA GLY A 235 -31.17 -7.71 -4.79
C GLY A 235 -32.62 -8.13 -4.61
N GLU A 236 -33.53 -7.41 -5.26
CA GLU A 236 -34.90 -7.87 -5.47
C GLU A 236 -35.01 -8.40 -6.91
N GLY A 237 -35.47 -9.65 -7.05
CA GLY A 237 -35.67 -10.26 -8.36
C GLY A 237 -36.85 -9.61 -9.09
N ILE A 238 -36.56 -8.86 -10.15
CA ILE A 238 -37.58 -8.21 -10.99
C ILE A 238 -37.63 -8.93 -12.34
N PRO A 239 -38.81 -9.39 -12.82
CA PRO A 239 -38.94 -9.90 -14.17
C PRO A 239 -38.43 -8.88 -15.20
N PHE A 240 -37.65 -9.32 -16.18
CA PHE A 240 -36.99 -8.41 -17.14
C PHE A 240 -37.98 -7.45 -17.85
N GLU A 241 -39.19 -7.93 -18.11
CA GLU A 241 -40.28 -7.14 -18.71
C GLU A 241 -40.72 -5.95 -17.84
N ASN A 242 -40.62 -6.09 -16.52
CA ASN A 242 -41.06 -5.10 -15.52
C ASN A 242 -39.98 -4.07 -15.20
N ILE A 243 -38.78 -4.17 -15.77
CA ILE A 243 -37.73 -3.19 -15.54
C ILE A 243 -38.19 -1.84 -16.15
N PRO A 244 -38.12 -0.71 -15.41
CA PRO A 244 -38.55 0.61 -15.87
C PRO A 244 -37.55 1.26 -16.85
N LEU A 245 -37.15 0.53 -17.89
CA LEU A 245 -36.27 0.99 -18.96
C LEU A 245 -37.07 1.18 -20.26
N PRO A 246 -36.67 2.11 -21.14
CA PRO A 246 -37.26 2.25 -22.47
C PRO A 246 -37.11 0.96 -23.29
N GLU A 247 -38.14 0.60 -24.06
CA GLU A 247 -38.12 -0.64 -24.85
C GLU A 247 -36.94 -0.79 -25.83
N PRO A 248 -36.45 0.27 -26.50
CA PRO A 248 -35.24 0.16 -27.32
C PRO A 248 -34.01 -0.30 -26.54
N LEU A 249 -33.93 0.03 -25.24
CA LEU A 249 -32.83 -0.39 -24.37
C LEU A 249 -33.01 -1.84 -23.91
N LYS A 250 -34.24 -2.27 -23.61
CA LYS A 250 -34.54 -3.67 -23.27
C LYS A 250 -34.18 -4.61 -24.42
N ILE A 251 -34.54 -4.26 -25.66
CA ILE A 251 -34.19 -5.05 -26.85
C ILE A 251 -32.67 -5.17 -26.98
N LYS A 252 -31.93 -4.06 -26.87
CA LYS A 252 -30.46 -4.09 -26.91
C LYS A 252 -29.86 -4.98 -25.83
N LEU A 253 -30.37 -4.93 -24.60
CA LEU A 253 -29.88 -5.78 -23.52
C LEU A 253 -30.14 -7.27 -23.82
N GLN A 254 -31.27 -7.62 -24.43
CA GLN A 254 -31.54 -9.02 -24.83
C GLN A 254 -30.63 -9.51 -25.96
N GLU A 255 -30.22 -8.63 -26.87
CA GLU A 255 -29.33 -8.93 -28.00
C GLU A 255 -27.86 -9.00 -27.55
N ASP A 256 -27.43 -8.07 -26.70
CA ASP A 256 -26.02 -7.87 -26.34
C ASP A 256 -25.58 -8.70 -25.12
N VAL A 257 -26.48 -9.02 -24.18
CA VAL A 257 -26.16 -9.82 -22.99
C VAL A 257 -26.23 -11.31 -23.32
N LYS A 258 -25.04 -11.91 -23.41
CA LYS A 258 -24.84 -13.35 -23.64
C LYS A 258 -24.78 -14.12 -22.33
N GLU A 259 -24.89 -15.44 -22.41
CA GLU A 259 -24.75 -16.35 -21.26
C GLU A 259 -23.40 -16.13 -20.55
N GLY A 260 -23.45 -15.93 -19.23
CA GLY A 260 -22.30 -15.60 -18.40
C GLY A 260 -21.86 -14.13 -18.46
N MET A 261 -22.61 -13.25 -19.13
CA MET A 261 -22.36 -11.81 -19.12
C MET A 261 -23.27 -11.11 -18.10
N THR A 262 -22.68 -10.15 -17.38
CA THR A 262 -23.40 -9.26 -16.46
C THR A 262 -23.28 -7.82 -16.95
N VAL A 263 -24.42 -7.17 -17.19
CA VAL A 263 -24.49 -5.75 -17.53
C VAL A 263 -25.06 -4.97 -16.36
N ARG A 264 -24.43 -3.82 -16.09
CA ARG A 264 -24.76 -2.93 -14.97
C ARG A 264 -25.31 -1.63 -15.53
N LEU A 265 -26.49 -1.23 -15.05
CA LEU A 265 -27.18 -0.01 -15.47
C LEU A 265 -27.53 0.81 -14.23
N MET A 266 -27.36 2.12 -14.35
CA MET A 266 -27.84 3.07 -13.35
C MET A 266 -28.83 4.00 -14.05
N THR A 267 -30.03 4.12 -13.51
CA THR A 267 -31.05 5.03 -14.04
C THR A 267 -30.98 6.35 -13.30
N GLU A 268 -30.76 7.45 -14.02
CA GLU A 268 -31.03 8.79 -13.51
C GLU A 268 -32.47 9.18 -13.86
N PRO A 269 -33.20 9.89 -12.97
CA PRO A 269 -32.75 10.56 -11.75
C PRO A 269 -32.93 9.76 -10.44
N ILE A 270 -33.49 8.54 -10.50
CA ILE A 270 -33.91 7.78 -9.31
C ILE A 270 -32.73 7.01 -8.66
N ASN A 271 -31.57 6.95 -9.33
CA ASN A 271 -30.37 6.21 -8.88
C ASN A 271 -30.65 4.71 -8.63
N GLU A 272 -31.62 4.13 -9.35
CA GLU A 272 -31.84 2.68 -9.30
C GLU A 272 -30.72 1.97 -10.04
N ARG A 273 -30.23 0.88 -9.45
CA ARG A 273 -29.17 0.04 -10.03
C ARG A 273 -29.77 -1.28 -10.47
N PHE A 274 -29.67 -1.56 -11.76
CA PHE A 274 -30.06 -2.84 -12.33
C PHE A 274 -28.82 -3.65 -12.67
N VAL A 275 -28.81 -4.89 -12.19
CA VAL A 275 -27.84 -5.91 -12.59
C VAL A 275 -28.59 -6.91 -13.46
N VAL A 276 -28.26 -6.96 -14.75
CA VAL A 276 -28.85 -7.90 -15.69
C VAL A 276 -27.81 -8.96 -15.99
N THR A 277 -28.10 -10.20 -15.59
CA THR A 277 -27.27 -11.36 -15.85
C THR A 277 -28.09 -12.36 -16.66
N ARG A 278 -27.45 -13.04 -17.62
CA ARG A 278 -28.05 -14.10 -18.42
C ARG A 278 -27.23 -15.38 -18.34
#